data_AF-A0A8X7BJY2-F1
#
_entry.id   AF-A0A8X7BJY2-F1
#
_cell.length_a   1.000
_cell.length_b   1.000
_cell.length_c   1.000
_cell.angle_alpha   90.00
_cell.angle_beta   90.00
_cell.angle_gamma   90.00
#
_symmetry.space_group_name_H-M   'P 1'
#
loop_
_entity.id
_entity.type
_entity.pdbx_description
1 polymer ?
#
loop_
_entity_poly.entity_id
_entity_poly.type
_entity_poly.pdbx_seq_one_letter_code
_entity_poly.pdbx_strand_id
1 'polypeptide(L)'
;MDEILTTARDLELERNEDDIEELIMGHEGELTTKELQECLNEEPQETQRNVSPSEQEEDKRGPMPTSAIKDLLKKWADVRAMVLEWHPNQADVSRVGDLYNDNVINYYRKILKKREKQSTLDMFFNAP
;
A
#
# COMPACT_ATOMS: atom_id res chain seq x y z
N MET A 1 -1.62 7.10 -33.87
CA MET A 1 -2.02 6.15 -34.93
C MET A 1 -0.90 6.02 -35.97
N ASP A 2 -0.45 7.13 -36.57
CA ASP A 2 0.59 7.12 -37.61
C ASP A 2 1.96 6.54 -37.19
N GLU A 3 2.42 6.79 -35.96
CA GLU A 3 3.68 6.21 -35.44
C GLU A 3 3.62 4.68 -35.27
N ILE A 4 2.46 4.16 -34.85
CA ILE A 4 2.23 2.71 -34.71
C ILE A 4 2.19 2.06 -36.09
N LEU A 5 1.52 2.70 -37.05
CA LEU A 5 1.42 2.22 -38.43
C LEU A 5 2.77 2.22 -39.16
N THR A 6 3.61 3.23 -38.92
CA THR A 6 4.98 3.28 -39.49
C THR A 6 5.89 2.22 -38.87
N THR A 7 5.88 2.07 -37.54
CA THR A 7 6.66 1.05 -36.84
C THR A 7 6.25 -0.38 -37.24
N ALA A 8 4.95 -0.65 -37.37
CA ALA A 8 4.45 -1.96 -37.79
C ALA A 8 4.84 -2.29 -39.24
N ARG A 9 4.86 -1.29 -40.12
CA ARG A 9 5.30 -1.44 -41.51
C ARG A 9 6.81 -1.72 -41.60
N ASP A 10 7.61 -1.06 -40.76
CA ASP A 10 9.06 -1.28 -40.68
C ASP A 10 9.43 -2.66 -40.10
N LEU A 11 8.53 -3.26 -39.32
CA LEU A 11 8.67 -4.60 -38.74
C LEU A 11 8.00 -5.71 -39.58
N GLU A 12 7.48 -5.39 -40.76
CA GLU A 12 6.76 -6.32 -41.67
C GLU A 12 5.65 -7.14 -40.99
N LEU A 13 4.98 -6.56 -39.99
CA LEU A 13 3.90 -7.23 -39.27
C LEU A 13 2.59 -7.14 -40.07
N GLU A 14 2.04 -8.28 -40.49
CA GLU A 14 0.72 -8.36 -41.13
C GLU A 14 -0.36 -8.22 -40.05
N ARG A 15 -1.18 -7.16 -40.11
CA ARG A 15 -2.13 -6.86 -39.04
C ARG A 15 -3.40 -6.16 -39.51
N ASN A 16 -4.53 -6.49 -38.90
CA ASN A 16 -5.86 -5.94 -39.21
C ASN A 16 -6.16 -4.71 -38.33
N GLU A 17 -7.05 -3.84 -38.81
CA GLU A 17 -7.47 -2.60 -38.12
C GLU A 17 -8.06 -2.88 -36.73
N ASP A 18 -8.84 -3.96 -36.60
CA ASP A 18 -9.43 -4.43 -35.34
C ASP A 18 -8.36 -4.79 -34.29
N ASP A 19 -7.24 -5.38 -34.72
CA ASP A 19 -6.17 -5.73 -33.80
C ASP A 19 -5.52 -4.44 -33.22
N ILE A 20 -5.44 -3.37 -34.01
CA ILE A 20 -4.88 -2.07 -33.58
C ILE A 20 -5.79 -1.42 -32.53
N GLU A 21 -7.10 -1.51 -32.71
CA GLU A 21 -8.07 -1.01 -31.74
C GLU A 21 -7.98 -1.78 -30.41
N GLU A 22 -7.79 -3.10 -30.44
CA GLU A 22 -7.56 -3.92 -29.23
C GLU A 22 -6.29 -3.49 -28.46
N LEU A 23 -5.17 -3.22 -29.16
CA LEU A 23 -3.94 -2.76 -28.50
C LEU A 23 -4.07 -1.36 -27.90
N ILE A 24 -4.82 -0.47 -28.56
CA ILE A 24 -5.02 0.89 -28.06
C ILE A 24 -5.94 0.87 -26.84
N MET A 25 -7.03 0.09 -26.88
CA MET A 25 -7.95 -0.05 -25.74
C MET A 25 -7.29 -0.70 -24.52
N GLY A 26 -6.38 -1.67 -24.70
CA GLY A 26 -5.63 -2.26 -23.59
C GLY A 26 -4.72 -1.27 -22.87
N HIS A 27 -4.30 -0.20 -23.55
CA HIS A 27 -3.29 0.74 -23.08
C HIS A 27 -3.87 2.06 -22.53
N GLU A 28 -5.18 2.31 -22.69
CA GLU A 28 -5.85 3.56 -22.26
C GLU A 28 -5.95 3.75 -20.73
N GLY A 29 -5.54 2.75 -19.94
CA GLY A 29 -5.47 2.84 -18.47
C GLY A 29 -4.12 2.44 -17.87
N GLU A 30 -3.14 2.08 -18.70
CA GLU A 30 -1.81 1.70 -18.24
C GLU A 30 -0.95 2.95 -18.05
N LEU A 31 -0.19 3.00 -16.95
CA LEU A 31 0.78 4.07 -16.72
C LEU A 31 1.77 4.12 -17.89
N THR A 32 2.10 5.32 -18.35
CA THR A 32 3.15 5.47 -19.37
C THR A 32 4.48 4.95 -18.83
N THR A 33 5.39 4.54 -19.73
CA THR A 33 6.72 4.03 -19.36
C THR A 33 7.49 4.97 -18.42
N LYS A 34 7.26 6.29 -18.53
CA LYS A 34 7.86 7.30 -17.65
C LYS A 34 7.22 7.32 -16.26
N GLU A 35 5.90 7.28 -16.17
CA GLU A 35 5.18 7.25 -14.89
C GLU A 35 5.48 5.96 -14.11
N LEU A 36 5.61 4.81 -14.79
CA LEU A 36 6.08 3.57 -14.18
C LEU A 36 7.49 3.71 -13.60
N GLN A 37 8.39 4.35 -14.34
CA GLN A 37 9.77 4.56 -13.90
C GLN A 37 9.84 5.53 -12.72
N GLU A 38 8.96 6.53 -12.66
CA GLU A 38 8.82 7.42 -11.50
C GLU A 38 8.31 6.64 -10.27
N CYS A 39 7.27 5.82 -10.40
CA CYS A 39 6.78 4.98 -9.28
C CYS A 39 7.84 4.02 -8.73
N LEU A 40 8.68 3.43 -9.61
CA LEU A 40 9.78 2.56 -9.20
C LEU A 40 10.92 3.31 -8.52
N ASN A 41 11.19 4.55 -8.94
CA ASN A 41 12.22 5.40 -8.36
C ASN A 41 11.77 6.07 -7.04
N GLU A 42 10.46 6.15 -6.78
CA GLU A 42 9.88 6.59 -5.52
C GLU A 42 9.91 5.50 -4.43
N GLU A 43 10.14 4.23 -4.80
CA GLU A 43 10.41 3.18 -3.82
C GLU A 43 11.69 3.57 -3.05
N PRO A 44 11.62 3.73 -1.73
CA PRO A 44 12.73 4.29 -0.98
C PRO A 44 13.94 3.38 -1.12
N GLN A 45 14.94 3.84 -1.88
CA GLN A 45 16.31 3.34 -1.83
C GLN A 45 16.66 3.10 -0.36
N GLU A 46 16.96 1.84 -0.04
CA GLU A 46 17.32 1.36 1.28
C GLU A 46 18.30 2.31 1.97
N THR A 47 17.77 3.21 2.77
CA THR A 47 18.51 3.79 3.88
C THR A 47 18.62 2.64 4.87
N GLN A 48 19.71 1.89 4.76
CA GLN A 48 20.17 0.95 5.78
C GLN A 48 20.08 1.64 7.14
N ARG A 49 18.98 1.41 7.83
CA ARG A 49 18.82 1.80 9.22
C ARG A 49 19.69 0.86 10.01
N ASN A 50 20.80 1.36 10.53
CA ASN A 50 21.39 0.84 11.75
C ASN A 50 20.35 1.02 12.87
N VAL A 51 19.42 0.09 13.00
CA VAL A 51 18.50 0.02 14.15
C VAL A 51 19.20 -0.77 15.23
N SER A 52 19.94 -0.07 16.09
CA SER A 52 20.15 -0.61 17.44
C SER A 52 18.79 -0.69 18.11
N PRO A 53 18.42 -1.81 18.76
CA PRO A 53 17.19 -1.88 19.53
C PRO A 53 17.36 -1.00 20.77
N SER A 54 16.79 0.20 20.74
CA SER A 54 16.63 0.99 21.96
C SER A 54 15.28 0.64 22.59
N GLU A 55 15.32 -0.28 23.54
CA GLU A 55 14.25 -0.45 24.50
C GLU A 55 14.16 0.87 25.30
N GLN A 56 13.11 1.67 25.06
CA GLN A 56 12.82 2.96 25.71
C GLN A 56 13.39 4.24 25.07
N GLU A 57 13.33 4.37 23.74
CA GLU A 57 13.16 5.74 23.22
C GLU A 57 11.73 6.21 23.54
N GLU A 58 11.59 7.02 24.59
CA GLU A 58 10.46 7.93 24.71
C GLU A 58 10.47 8.82 23.46
N ASP A 59 9.69 8.40 22.46
CA ASP A 59 9.47 9.15 21.25
C ASP A 59 8.97 10.54 21.65
N LYS A 60 9.80 11.57 21.38
CA LYS A 60 9.45 12.98 21.65
C LYS A 60 8.21 13.42 20.88
N ARG A 61 7.80 12.62 19.88
CA ARG A 61 6.52 12.72 19.19
C ARG A 61 5.45 12.17 20.12
N GLY A 62 4.62 13.05 20.68
CA GLY A 62 3.48 12.65 21.50
C GLY A 62 2.60 11.56 20.86
N PRO A 63 1.71 10.92 21.63
CA PRO A 63 1.01 9.72 21.19
C PRO A 63 0.23 9.95 19.88
N MET A 64 0.41 9.04 18.91
CA MET A 64 -0.22 9.13 17.58
C MET A 64 -1.74 9.40 17.67
N PRO A 65 -2.30 10.40 16.98
CA PRO A 65 -3.73 10.72 17.06
C PRO A 65 -4.65 9.54 16.71
N THR A 66 -5.83 9.47 17.31
CA THR A 66 -6.79 8.37 17.09
C THR A 66 -7.24 8.27 15.63
N SER A 67 -7.44 9.41 14.95
CA SER A 67 -7.76 9.44 13.51
C SER A 67 -6.64 8.80 12.69
N ALA A 68 -5.40 9.22 12.92
CA ALA A 68 -4.24 8.67 12.22
C ALA A 68 -4.08 7.16 12.44
N ILE A 69 -4.37 6.65 13.64
CA ILE A 69 -4.37 5.21 13.90
C ILE A 69 -5.47 4.51 13.09
N LYS A 70 -6.69 5.06 13.05
CA LYS A 70 -7.78 4.48 12.24
C LYS A 70 -7.43 4.46 10.76
N ASP A 71 -6.84 5.54 10.24
CA ASP A 71 -6.40 5.63 8.84
C ASP A 71 -5.32 4.60 8.52
N LEU A 72 -4.36 4.40 9.43
CA LEU A 72 -3.34 3.35 9.30
C LEU A 72 -3.97 1.95 9.23
N LEU A 73 -4.93 1.65 10.12
CA LEU A 73 -5.60 0.35 10.13
C LEU A 73 -6.38 0.10 8.84
N LYS A 74 -7.01 1.14 8.28
CA LYS A 74 -7.72 1.05 6.99
C LYS A 74 -6.74 0.80 5.84
N LYS A 75 -5.70 1.62 5.71
CA LYS A 75 -4.67 1.45 4.67
C LYS A 75 -4.04 0.06 4.70
N TRP A 76 -3.75 -0.45 5.90
CA TRP A 76 -3.23 -1.81 6.04
C TRP A 76 -4.20 -2.88 5.52
N ALA A 77 -5.50 -2.73 5.81
CA ALA A 77 -6.51 -3.66 5.30
C ALA A 77 -6.58 -3.62 3.77
N ASP A 78 -6.54 -2.42 3.17
CA ASP A 78 -6.58 -2.22 1.73
C ASP A 78 -5.34 -2.83 1.05
N VAL A 79 -4.14 -2.56 1.58
CA VAL A 79 -2.88 -3.15 1.08
C VAL A 79 -2.92 -4.67 1.18
N ARG A 80 -3.37 -5.22 2.33
CA ARG A 80 -3.45 -6.67 2.51
C ARG A 80 -4.39 -7.31 1.50
N ALA A 81 -5.56 -6.72 1.27
CA ALA A 81 -6.53 -7.24 0.31
C ALA A 81 -5.95 -7.25 -1.12
N MET A 82 -5.35 -6.13 -1.54
CA MET A 82 -4.75 -5.99 -2.86
C MET A 82 -3.62 -6.99 -3.10
N VAL A 83 -2.70 -7.15 -2.14
CA VAL A 83 -1.58 -8.09 -2.31
C VAL A 83 -2.07 -9.54 -2.31
N LEU A 84 -3.09 -9.91 -1.52
CA LEU A 84 -3.65 -11.27 -1.53
C LEU A 84 -4.39 -11.61 -2.83
N GLU A 85 -5.02 -10.61 -3.47
CA GLU A 85 -5.75 -10.78 -4.72
C GLU A 85 -4.81 -11.06 -5.91
N TRP A 86 -3.69 -10.33 -5.99
CA TRP A 86 -2.86 -10.32 -7.20
C TRP A 86 -1.54 -11.08 -7.07
N HIS A 87 -1.10 -11.44 -5.86
CA HIS A 87 0.18 -12.12 -5.68
C HIS A 87 0.08 -13.62 -5.98
N PRO A 88 0.97 -14.20 -6.82
CA PRO A 88 0.89 -15.60 -7.24
C PRO A 88 1.09 -16.60 -6.10
N ASN A 89 1.88 -16.23 -5.09
CA ASN A 89 2.07 -17.04 -3.87
C ASN A 89 1.30 -16.42 -2.71
N GLN A 90 0.04 -16.83 -2.54
CA GLN A 90 -0.81 -16.34 -1.46
C GLN A 90 -0.34 -16.79 -0.07
N ALA A 91 0.27 -17.97 0.04
CA ALA A 91 0.72 -18.51 1.32
C ALA A 91 1.85 -17.65 1.94
N ASP A 92 2.81 -17.24 1.11
CA ASP A 92 3.90 -16.37 1.57
C ASP A 92 3.37 -14.98 1.97
N VAL A 93 2.47 -14.40 1.17
CA VAL A 93 1.83 -13.12 1.49
C VAL A 93 1.03 -13.18 2.77
N SER A 94 0.25 -14.25 2.97
CA SER A 94 -0.49 -14.46 4.21
C SER A 94 0.46 -14.50 5.41
N ARG A 95 1.57 -15.25 5.32
CA ARG A 95 2.56 -15.37 6.38
C ARG A 95 3.21 -14.03 6.72
N VAL A 96 3.65 -13.26 5.72
CA VAL A 96 4.25 -11.94 5.92
C VAL A 96 3.22 -10.95 6.49
N GLY A 97 2.00 -10.98 5.97
CA GLY A 97 0.89 -10.18 6.46
C GLY A 97 0.53 -10.46 7.91
N ASP A 98 0.53 -11.73 8.32
CA ASP A 98 0.27 -12.13 9.69
C ASP A 98 1.38 -11.66 10.64
N LEU A 99 2.66 -11.80 10.22
CA LEU A 99 3.79 -11.28 11.00
C LEU A 99 3.71 -9.76 11.21
N TYR A 100 3.35 -9.00 10.16
CA TYR A 100 3.15 -7.55 10.27
C TYR A 100 1.96 -7.20 11.16
N ASN A 101 0.88 -7.98 11.05
CA ASN A 101 -0.29 -7.83 11.93
C ASN A 101 0.10 -7.98 13.40
N ASP A 102 0.90 -8.99 13.72
CA ASP A 102 1.29 -9.33 15.08
C ASP A 102 2.27 -8.32 15.68
N ASN A 103 3.27 -7.91 14.91
CA ASN A 103 4.34 -7.03 15.39
C ASN A 103 3.96 -5.55 15.37
N VAL A 104 3.21 -5.10 14.36
CA VAL A 104 2.95 -3.67 14.14
C VAL A 104 1.49 -3.33 14.41
N ILE A 105 0.56 -3.99 13.72
CA ILE A 105 -0.85 -3.56 13.75
C ILE A 105 -1.51 -3.84 15.10
N ASN A 106 -1.17 -4.95 15.74
CA ASN A 106 -1.72 -5.31 17.06
C ASN A 106 -1.33 -4.30 18.15
N TYR A 107 -0.17 -3.65 18.05
CA TYR A 107 0.21 -2.55 18.94
C TYR A 107 -0.79 -1.39 18.84
N TYR A 108 -1.09 -0.94 17.63
CA TYR A 108 -2.04 0.16 17.40
C TYR A 108 -3.48 -0.20 17.77
N ARG A 109 -3.91 -1.45 17.51
CA ARG A 109 -5.22 -1.95 17.99
C ARG A 109 -5.31 -1.90 19.52
N LYS A 110 -4.23 -2.23 20.24
CA LYS A 110 -4.17 -2.14 21.71
C LYS A 110 -4.28 -0.68 22.18
N ILE A 111 -3.63 0.26 21.50
CA ILE A 111 -3.78 1.70 21.81
C ILE A 111 -5.23 2.15 21.68
N LEU A 112 -5.91 1.80 20.57
CA LEU A 112 -7.32 2.16 20.39
C LEU A 112 -8.21 1.58 21.48
N LYS A 113 -8.03 0.30 21.83
CA LYS A 113 -8.79 -0.33 22.93
C LYS A 113 -8.56 0.37 24.27
N LYS A 114 -7.34 0.85 24.54
CA LYS A 114 -7.06 1.63 25.77
C LYS A 114 -7.80 2.97 25.76
N ARG A 115 -7.78 3.69 24.64
CA ARG A 115 -8.46 4.99 24.49
C ARG A 115 -9.98 4.88 24.58
N GLU A 116 -10.54 3.84 23.99
CA GLU A 116 -11.97 3.51 24.10
C GLU A 116 -12.37 3.33 25.57
N LYS A 117 -11.64 2.48 26.31
CA LYS A 117 -11.88 2.28 27.74
C LYS A 117 -11.79 3.59 28.53
N GLN A 118 -10.78 4.41 28.26
CA GLN A 118 -10.63 5.71 28.92
C GLN A 118 -11.84 6.61 28.65
N SER A 119 -12.25 6.74 27.39
CA SER A 119 -13.42 7.54 27.01
C SER A 119 -14.71 7.03 27.66
N THR A 120 -14.87 5.71 27.81
CA THR A 120 -16.01 5.12 28.51
C THR A 120 -15.98 5.48 29.99
N LEU A 121 -14.84 5.33 30.66
CA LEU A 121 -14.70 5.69 32.08
C LEU A 121 -14.96 7.19 32.30
N ASP A 122 -14.41 8.05 31.44
CA ASP A 122 -14.62 9.49 31.52
C ASP A 122 -16.12 9.84 31.42
N MET A 123 -16.85 9.14 30.55
CA MET A 123 -18.31 9.30 30.45
C MET A 123 -19.04 8.85 31.71
N PHE A 124 -18.63 7.73 32.32
CA PHE A 124 -19.23 7.24 33.56
C PHE A 124 -18.98 8.17 34.75
N PHE A 125 -17.75 8.68 34.90
CA PHE A 125 -17.39 9.54 36.04
C PHE A 125 -17.86 10.99 35.87
N ASN A 126 -18.09 11.46 34.64
CA ASN A 126 -18.58 12.79 34.36
C ASN A 126 -20.08 12.82 33.99
N ALA A 127 -20.80 11.71 34.19
CA ALA A 127 -22.26 11.67 34.04
C ALA A 127 -22.93 12.50 35.18
N PRO A 128 -23.93 13.33 34.87
CA PRO A 128 -24.62 14.18 35.84
C PRO A 128 -25.47 13.41 36.86
#